data_AF-A0A2H0Z8K9-F1
#
_entry.id   AF-A0A2H0Z8K9-F1
#
_cell.length_a   1.000
_cell.length_b   1.000
_cell.length_c   1.000
_cell.angle_alpha   90.00
_cell.angle_beta   90.00
_cell.angle_gamma   90.00
#
_symmetry.space_group_name_H-M   'P 1'
#
loop_
_entity.id
_entity.type
_entity.pdbx_description
1 polymer ?
#
loop_
_entity_poly.entity_id
_entity_poly.type
_entity_poly.pdbx_seq_one_letter_code
_entity_poly.pdbx_strand_id
1 'polypeptide(L)'
;MSVKILKGSIIFNTAFDVGWEINLAKVEETLLSAEKKSSRFRFSKDPRKAIIIKEAPIKIDLPQEEITILGKKYKTSVYSRVWDYGVISINLEIPIETGSSWEELVNIAGTLETDPEIEKLSIRLKDNLKASIINHIKNPQEWDYFEDYITYFLEGLDGVSKPLELFEKADIAALILGENEHKLSTMSSLPITDNYIQYYDDDLAIIDWNSAVLIEPSGNRDVADVIEFSLTHLLELRYYDYMIDKKLDELYDIINGENKGLKRVIKTHYEKIARESSQNYVDFSDFTAKVENSLKTVGDPYVATVFRSCAEQFRFDDWYQSISRKMNTLFQITQIFQGEITAIRSHLLEIIIILLIALELIPLGWQLMDYFFPR
;
A
#
# COMPACT_ATOMS: atom_id res chain seq x y z
N MET A 1 -38.71 -10.83 -11.35
CA MET A 1 -38.56 -9.41 -11.77
C MET A 1 -37.07 -9.15 -11.89
N SER A 2 -36.63 -8.35 -12.86
CA SER A 2 -35.22 -7.95 -12.96
C SER A 2 -34.87 -7.00 -11.81
N VAL A 3 -33.66 -7.14 -11.25
CA VAL A 3 -33.17 -6.29 -10.17
C VAL A 3 -32.88 -4.89 -10.70
N LYS A 4 -33.34 -3.86 -9.98
CA LYS A 4 -33.04 -2.45 -10.29
C LYS A 4 -32.45 -1.74 -9.10
N ILE A 5 -31.50 -0.84 -9.34
CA ILE A 5 -30.88 -0.02 -8.31
C ILE A 5 -31.75 1.21 -8.10
N LEU A 6 -32.30 1.39 -6.90
CA LEU A 6 -33.07 2.58 -6.53
C LEU A 6 -32.16 3.69 -6.01
N LYS A 7 -31.14 3.30 -5.24
CA LYS A 7 -30.15 4.21 -4.65
C LYS A 7 -28.82 3.47 -4.47
N GLY A 8 -27.74 4.09 -4.90
CA GLY A 8 -26.39 3.57 -4.71
C GLY A 8 -25.34 4.42 -5.42
N SER A 9 -24.09 4.10 -5.17
CA SER A 9 -22.94 4.71 -5.81
C SER A 9 -21.84 3.69 -6.08
N ILE A 10 -21.04 3.96 -7.09
CA ILE A 10 -19.79 3.25 -7.35
C ILE A 10 -18.69 4.11 -6.77
N ILE A 11 -17.92 3.56 -5.84
CA ILE A 11 -16.80 4.25 -5.21
C ILE A 11 -15.52 3.69 -5.82
N PHE A 12 -14.82 4.52 -6.58
CA PHE A 12 -13.49 4.19 -7.09
C PHE A 12 -12.45 4.77 -6.14
N ASN A 13 -11.76 3.89 -5.43
CA ASN A 13 -10.75 4.24 -4.44
C ASN A 13 -9.38 4.06 -5.05
N THR A 14 -8.48 5.03 -4.88
CA THR A 14 -7.08 4.91 -5.28
C THR A 14 -6.18 5.36 -4.14
N ALA A 15 -5.25 4.52 -3.72
CA ALA A 15 -4.29 4.81 -2.66
C ALA A 15 -2.90 5.04 -3.26
N PHE A 16 -2.27 6.15 -2.86
CA PHE A 16 -0.94 6.55 -3.34
C PHE A 16 0.03 6.72 -2.18
N ASP A 17 1.25 6.21 -2.34
CA ASP A 17 2.34 6.52 -1.45
C ASP A 17 2.96 7.85 -1.87
N VAL A 18 3.08 8.79 -0.94
CA VAL A 18 3.63 10.12 -1.21
C VAL A 18 4.88 10.45 -0.40
N GLY A 19 5.29 9.58 0.51
CA GLY A 19 6.39 9.79 1.44
C GLY A 19 6.30 8.86 2.65
N TRP A 20 7.19 9.04 3.62
CA TRP A 20 7.28 8.13 4.76
C TRP A 20 6.27 8.45 5.88
N GLU A 21 6.11 9.73 6.20
CA GLU A 21 5.27 10.16 7.30
C GLU A 21 4.68 11.53 6.98
N ILE A 22 3.42 11.75 7.33
CA ILE A 22 2.74 13.03 7.15
C ILE A 22 2.36 13.57 8.51
N ASN A 23 2.81 14.79 8.82
CA ASN A 23 2.38 15.44 10.05
C ASN A 23 0.95 15.95 9.92
N LEU A 24 -0.02 15.12 10.32
CA LEU A 24 -1.45 15.44 10.18
C LEU A 24 -1.83 16.75 10.87
N ALA A 25 -1.29 17.04 12.06
CA ALA A 25 -1.60 18.28 12.78
C ALA A 25 -1.19 19.55 11.98
N LYS A 26 -0.02 19.54 11.34
CA LYS A 26 0.43 20.67 10.50
C LYS A 26 -0.30 20.74 9.17
N VAL A 27 -0.67 19.59 8.61
CA VAL A 27 -1.52 19.50 7.42
C VAL A 27 -2.88 20.14 7.73
N GLU A 28 -3.52 19.76 8.83
CA GLU A 28 -4.77 20.35 9.30
C GLU A 28 -4.65 21.88 9.44
N GLU A 29 -3.61 22.39 10.10
CA GLU A 29 -3.39 23.83 10.26
C GLU A 29 -3.23 24.57 8.92
N THR A 30 -2.46 23.99 8.00
CA THR A 30 -2.19 24.56 6.67
C THR A 30 -3.45 24.60 5.82
N LEU A 31 -4.21 23.52 5.85
CA LEU A 31 -5.43 23.35 5.09
C LEU A 31 -6.58 24.21 5.64
N LEU A 32 -6.76 24.31 6.96
CA LEU A 32 -7.71 25.23 7.58
C LEU A 32 -7.40 26.71 7.24
N SER A 33 -6.12 27.05 7.15
CA SER A 33 -5.68 28.39 6.73
C SER A 33 -5.98 28.64 5.25
N ALA A 34 -5.94 27.61 4.42
CA ALA A 34 -6.30 27.66 3.01
C ALA A 34 -7.83 27.70 2.79
N GLU A 35 -8.63 26.97 3.57
CA GLU A 35 -10.10 26.98 3.53
C GLU A 35 -10.66 28.39 3.73
N LYS A 36 -10.13 29.09 4.75
CA LYS A 36 -10.51 30.48 5.04
C LYS A 36 -10.20 31.45 3.90
N LYS A 37 -9.26 31.10 3.01
CA LYS A 37 -8.84 31.91 1.86
C LYS A 37 -9.48 31.45 0.55
N SER A 38 -9.95 30.20 0.47
CA SER A 38 -10.46 29.58 -0.74
C SER A 38 -11.51 28.52 -0.39
N SER A 39 -12.74 28.67 -0.91
CA SER A 39 -13.84 27.72 -0.67
C SER A 39 -13.71 26.38 -1.40
N ARG A 40 -12.52 26.05 -1.92
CA ARG A 40 -12.30 24.87 -2.79
C ARG A 40 -12.19 23.56 -2.03
N PHE A 41 -11.93 23.61 -0.73
CA PHE A 41 -11.77 22.43 0.11
C PHE A 41 -12.59 22.59 1.38
N ARG A 42 -13.18 21.49 1.86
CA ARG A 42 -13.78 21.41 3.20
C ARG A 42 -13.11 20.29 3.97
N PHE A 43 -12.87 20.52 5.25
CA PHE A 43 -12.03 19.64 6.07
C PHE A 43 -12.79 19.13 7.28
N SER A 44 -12.56 17.85 7.63
CA SER A 44 -13.02 17.28 8.89
C SER A 44 -12.09 16.17 9.36
N LYS A 45 -11.99 16.00 10.68
CA LYS A 45 -11.46 14.75 11.23
C LYS A 45 -12.49 13.68 11.01
N ASP A 46 -12.10 12.57 10.40
CA ASP A 46 -12.99 11.44 10.18
C ASP A 46 -13.06 10.60 11.47
N PRO A 47 -14.16 10.70 12.25
CA PRO A 47 -14.30 9.93 13.45
C PRO A 47 -14.79 8.54 13.05
N ARG A 48 -13.88 7.68 12.55
CA ARG A 48 -14.21 6.29 12.31
C ARG A 48 -14.73 5.68 13.61
N LYS A 49 -16.01 5.33 13.63
CA LYS A 49 -16.67 4.78 14.83
C LYS A 49 -16.28 3.33 15.06
N ALA A 50 -16.00 2.60 13.97
CA ALA A 50 -15.77 1.17 14.04
C ALA A 50 -14.28 0.75 14.10
N ILE A 51 -13.36 1.56 13.54
CA ILE A 51 -11.92 1.27 13.54
C ILE A 51 -11.21 2.21 14.52
N ILE A 52 -10.58 1.65 15.55
CA ILE A 52 -9.76 2.42 16.49
C ILE A 52 -8.38 2.63 15.86
N ILE A 53 -8.10 3.87 15.50
CA ILE A 53 -6.84 4.24 14.86
C ILE A 53 -6.17 5.29 15.71
N LYS A 54 -4.87 5.08 15.94
CA LYS A 54 -4.08 5.94 16.82
C LYS A 54 -4.11 7.40 16.37
N GLU A 55 -3.96 7.64 15.07
CA GLU A 55 -4.11 8.96 14.44
C GLU A 55 -5.14 8.87 13.32
N ALA A 56 -6.31 9.47 13.54
CA ALA A 56 -7.37 9.47 12.52
C ALA A 56 -6.94 10.32 11.30
N PRO A 57 -7.15 9.83 10.08
CA PRO A 57 -6.78 10.54 8.87
C PRO A 57 -7.63 11.79 8.71
N ILE A 58 -7.10 12.72 7.92
CA ILE A 58 -7.80 13.96 7.60
C ILE A 58 -8.60 13.72 6.34
N LYS A 59 -9.92 13.90 6.43
CA LYS A 59 -10.80 13.89 5.26
C LYS A 59 -10.88 15.29 4.66
N ILE A 60 -10.71 15.33 3.34
CA ILE A 60 -10.68 16.54 2.52
C ILE A 60 -11.71 16.38 1.41
N ASP A 61 -12.80 17.14 1.46
CA ASP A 61 -13.73 17.21 0.33
C ASP A 61 -13.08 18.05 -0.79
N LEU A 62 -12.99 17.45 -1.97
CA LEU A 62 -12.43 18.07 -3.17
C LEU A 62 -13.58 18.59 -4.05
N PRO A 63 -13.32 19.52 -4.99
CA PRO A 63 -14.33 19.96 -5.95
C PRO A 63 -14.92 18.77 -6.73
N GLN A 64 -16.21 18.84 -7.05
CA GLN A 64 -16.86 17.84 -7.90
C GLN A 64 -16.22 17.82 -9.29
N GLU A 65 -16.10 16.62 -9.85
CA GLU A 65 -15.56 16.40 -11.19
C GLU A 65 -16.67 15.80 -12.07
N GLU A 66 -16.59 16.05 -13.38
CA GLU A 66 -17.47 15.44 -14.37
C GLU A 66 -16.68 14.37 -15.13
N ILE A 67 -17.12 13.11 -15.05
CA ILE A 67 -16.53 12.00 -15.78
C ILE A 67 -17.53 11.46 -16.81
N THR A 68 -17.02 10.84 -17.87
CA THR A 68 -17.86 10.23 -18.90
C THR A 68 -17.65 8.72 -18.90
N ILE A 69 -18.70 7.94 -18.69
CA ILE A 69 -18.67 6.48 -18.72
C ILE A 69 -19.73 6.02 -19.72
N LEU A 70 -19.35 5.18 -20.68
CA LEU A 70 -20.26 4.71 -21.73
C LEU A 70 -20.99 5.86 -22.46
N GLY A 71 -20.31 7.00 -22.65
CA GLY A 71 -20.87 8.20 -23.28
C GLY A 71 -21.86 9.01 -22.43
N LYS A 72 -22.16 8.58 -21.19
CA LYS A 72 -22.98 9.32 -20.23
C LYS A 72 -22.09 10.12 -19.28
N LYS A 73 -22.51 11.32 -18.93
CA LYS A 73 -21.79 12.21 -18.00
C LYS A 73 -22.30 12.03 -16.58
N TYR A 74 -21.39 11.79 -15.65
CA TYR A 74 -21.66 11.65 -14.23
C TYR A 74 -21.02 12.80 -13.47
N LYS A 75 -21.78 13.41 -12.56
CA LYS A 75 -21.25 14.36 -11.58
C LYS A 75 -20.79 13.57 -10.36
N THR A 76 -19.49 13.52 -10.18
CA THR A 76 -18.83 12.65 -9.20
C THR A 76 -18.45 13.47 -7.98
N SER A 77 -18.84 13.01 -6.79
CA SER A 77 -18.30 13.56 -5.54
C SER A 77 -16.90 13.04 -5.33
N VAL A 78 -16.00 13.92 -4.92
CA VAL A 78 -14.59 13.60 -4.76
C VAL A 78 -14.18 13.97 -3.35
N TYR A 79 -13.53 13.05 -2.65
CA TYR A 79 -12.86 13.35 -1.41
C TYR A 79 -11.55 12.60 -1.31
N SER A 80 -10.65 13.12 -0.50
CA SER A 80 -9.36 12.51 -0.21
C SER A 80 -9.22 12.24 1.28
N ARG A 81 -8.47 11.19 1.63
CA ARG A 81 -7.99 11.00 3.01
C ARG A 81 -6.47 11.00 3.02
N VAL A 82 -5.92 11.73 3.99
CA VAL A 82 -4.48 11.83 4.23
C VAL A 82 -4.15 11.06 5.51
N TRP A 83 -3.23 10.12 5.39
CA TRP A 83 -2.85 9.17 6.42
C TRP A 83 -1.48 9.53 7.01
N ASP A 84 -1.29 9.36 8.31
CA ASP A 84 -0.06 9.74 9.02
C ASP A 84 1.16 8.97 8.52
N TYR A 85 0.96 7.76 8.01
CA TYR A 85 2.00 6.88 7.46
C TYR A 85 2.28 7.09 5.97
N GLY A 86 2.09 8.31 5.44
CA GLY A 86 2.61 8.63 4.11
C GLY A 86 1.68 8.34 2.93
N VAL A 87 0.42 7.99 3.20
CA VAL A 87 -0.55 7.64 2.15
C VAL A 87 -1.55 8.78 1.91
N ILE A 88 -1.90 8.99 0.64
CA ILE A 88 -3.06 9.80 0.23
C ILE A 88 -3.99 8.87 -0.56
N SER A 89 -5.23 8.72 -0.10
CA SER A 89 -6.28 8.07 -0.88
C SER A 89 -7.18 9.11 -1.56
N ILE A 90 -7.59 8.83 -2.79
CA ILE A 90 -8.58 9.57 -3.56
C ILE A 90 -9.78 8.66 -3.75
N ASN A 91 -10.96 9.18 -3.42
CA ASN A 91 -12.22 8.45 -3.53
C ASN A 91 -13.13 9.23 -4.49
N LEU A 92 -13.48 8.59 -5.60
CA LEU A 92 -14.39 9.10 -6.61
C LEU A 92 -15.72 8.36 -6.48
N GLU A 93 -16.74 9.07 -5.99
CA GLU A 93 -18.06 8.49 -5.78
C GLU A 93 -19.00 8.90 -6.93
N ILE A 94 -19.32 7.90 -7.76
CA ILE A 94 -20.10 8.01 -8.98
C ILE A 94 -21.53 7.57 -8.65
N PRO A 95 -22.53 8.47 -8.71
CA PRO A 95 -23.91 8.10 -8.40
C PRO A 95 -24.49 7.15 -9.45
N ILE A 96 -25.18 6.11 -9.00
CA ILE A 96 -25.92 5.20 -9.89
C ILE A 96 -27.29 5.83 -10.20
N GLU A 97 -27.67 5.88 -11.48
CA GLU A 97 -28.97 6.42 -11.90
C GLU A 97 -30.11 5.58 -11.29
N THR A 98 -31.10 6.24 -10.67
CA THR A 98 -32.26 5.54 -10.10
C THR A 98 -33.00 4.78 -11.19
N GLY A 99 -33.21 3.48 -10.95
CA GLY A 99 -33.87 2.56 -11.87
C GLY A 99 -32.91 1.83 -12.81
N SER A 100 -31.59 2.06 -12.70
CA SER A 100 -30.59 1.32 -13.45
C SER A 100 -30.71 -0.18 -13.26
N SER A 101 -30.47 -0.94 -14.31
CA SER A 101 -30.50 -2.41 -14.26
C SER A 101 -29.16 -2.98 -13.76
N TRP A 102 -29.17 -4.22 -13.28
CA TRP A 102 -27.93 -4.91 -12.91
C TRP A 102 -26.97 -5.06 -14.10
N GLU A 103 -27.50 -5.33 -15.30
CA GLU A 103 -26.72 -5.46 -16.54
C GLU A 103 -26.05 -4.15 -16.93
N GLU A 104 -26.73 -3.01 -16.74
CA GLU A 104 -26.11 -1.69 -16.92
C GLU A 104 -24.94 -1.48 -15.96
N LEU A 105 -25.07 -1.92 -14.71
CA LEU A 105 -24.01 -1.82 -13.71
C LEU A 105 -22.78 -2.68 -14.06
N VAL A 106 -23.00 -3.91 -14.56
CA VAL A 106 -21.93 -4.79 -15.07
C VAL A 106 -21.22 -4.16 -16.29
N ASN A 107 -21.96 -3.52 -17.19
CA ASN A 107 -21.35 -2.81 -18.32
C ASN A 107 -20.50 -1.61 -17.89
N ILE A 108 -20.96 -0.89 -16.86
CA ILE A 108 -20.16 0.18 -16.24
C ILE A 108 -18.88 -0.42 -15.65
N ALA A 109 -18.98 -1.52 -14.89
CA ALA A 109 -17.83 -2.20 -14.29
C ALA A 109 -16.72 -2.53 -15.31
N GLY A 110 -17.05 -3.21 -16.41
CA GLY A 110 -16.06 -3.55 -17.44
C GLY A 110 -15.45 -2.34 -18.15
N THR A 111 -16.18 -1.21 -18.20
CA THR A 111 -15.62 0.06 -18.70
C THR A 111 -14.64 0.67 -17.70
N LEU A 112 -14.97 0.62 -16.40
CA LEU A 112 -14.11 1.16 -15.34
C LEU A 112 -12.78 0.43 -15.22
N GLU A 113 -12.74 -0.87 -15.50
CA GLU A 113 -11.49 -1.65 -15.49
C GLU A 113 -10.55 -1.35 -16.66
N THR A 114 -11.07 -0.80 -17.77
CA THR A 114 -10.32 -0.61 -19.01
C THR A 114 -10.05 0.84 -19.37
N ASP A 115 -10.81 1.78 -18.79
CA ASP A 115 -10.70 3.21 -19.08
C ASP A 115 -9.74 3.92 -18.11
N PRO A 116 -8.56 4.38 -18.58
CA PRO A 116 -7.56 5.03 -17.72
C PRO A 116 -7.93 6.46 -17.33
N GLU A 117 -9.06 7.03 -17.80
CA GLU A 117 -9.43 8.40 -17.48
C GLU A 117 -9.65 8.63 -15.98
N ILE A 118 -10.20 7.64 -15.26
CA ILE A 118 -10.41 7.72 -13.81
C ILE A 118 -9.08 7.68 -13.06
N GLU A 119 -8.17 6.77 -13.43
CA GLU A 119 -6.83 6.71 -12.85
C GLU A 119 -6.07 8.03 -13.03
N LYS A 120 -6.07 8.58 -14.26
CA LYS A 120 -5.43 9.88 -14.55
C LYS A 120 -6.04 11.01 -13.72
N LEU A 121 -7.36 11.00 -13.53
CA LEU A 121 -8.04 11.95 -12.66
C LEU A 121 -7.56 11.80 -11.21
N SER A 122 -7.51 10.57 -10.68
CA SER A 122 -7.01 10.28 -9.33
C SER A 122 -5.57 10.77 -9.14
N ILE A 123 -4.68 10.50 -10.10
CA ILE A 123 -3.28 10.97 -10.06
C ILE A 123 -3.23 12.51 -10.02
N ARG A 124 -3.98 13.18 -10.91
CA ARG A 124 -4.04 14.66 -10.95
C ARG A 124 -4.50 15.25 -9.63
N LEU A 125 -5.55 14.67 -9.04
CA LEU A 125 -6.10 15.12 -7.76
C LEU A 125 -5.09 14.90 -6.62
N LYS A 126 -4.45 13.73 -6.58
CA LYS A 126 -3.37 13.43 -5.64
C LYS A 126 -2.21 14.41 -5.77
N ASP A 127 -1.73 14.68 -6.98
CA ASP A 127 -0.58 15.58 -7.21
C ASP A 127 -0.86 17.00 -6.75
N ASN A 128 -2.07 17.50 -7.04
CA ASN A 128 -2.51 18.81 -6.56
C ASN A 128 -2.55 18.89 -5.03
N LEU A 129 -3.07 17.85 -4.38
CA LEU A 129 -3.13 17.79 -2.92
C LEU A 129 -1.73 17.66 -2.32
N LYS A 130 -0.91 16.72 -2.81
CA LYS A 130 0.48 16.50 -2.40
C LYS A 130 1.28 17.79 -2.48
N ALA A 131 1.18 18.54 -3.59
CA ALA A 131 1.86 19.81 -3.75
C ALA A 131 1.47 20.85 -2.68
N SER A 132 0.22 20.83 -2.21
CA SER A 132 -0.26 21.75 -1.18
C SER A 132 0.23 21.40 0.24
N ILE A 133 0.58 20.13 0.49
CA ILE A 133 1.01 19.64 1.81
C ILE A 133 2.47 19.18 1.85
N ILE A 134 3.23 19.35 0.76
CA ILE A 134 4.58 18.79 0.56
C ILE A 134 5.57 19.08 1.70
N ASN A 135 5.47 20.28 2.30
CA ASN A 135 6.35 20.71 3.40
C ASN A 135 6.10 19.96 4.72
N HIS A 136 5.02 19.17 4.80
CA HIS A 136 4.64 18.38 5.95
C HIS A 136 4.80 16.88 5.71
N ILE A 137 5.28 16.49 4.53
CA ILE A 137 5.61 15.13 4.17
C ILE A 137 7.10 14.91 4.44
N LYS A 138 7.41 13.91 5.26
CA LYS A 138 8.77 13.46 5.54
C LYS A 138 9.24 12.53 4.42
N ASN A 139 10.44 12.81 3.88
CA ASN A 139 11.00 12.12 2.73
C ASN A 139 9.98 11.94 1.59
N PRO A 140 9.51 13.05 0.97
CA PRO A 140 8.59 12.94 -0.15
C PRO A 140 9.21 12.12 -1.27
N GLN A 141 8.42 11.22 -1.84
CA GLN A 141 8.88 10.33 -2.92
C GLN A 141 7.83 10.24 -4.01
N GLU A 142 8.26 9.86 -5.20
CA GLU A 142 7.37 9.41 -6.27
C GLU A 142 7.55 7.91 -6.40
N TRP A 143 6.46 7.19 -6.25
CA TRP A 143 6.37 5.77 -6.58
C TRP A 143 5.27 5.64 -7.64
N ASP A 144 5.64 5.06 -8.78
CA ASP A 144 4.75 5.02 -9.96
C ASP A 144 3.59 4.02 -9.79
N TYR A 145 3.63 3.21 -8.73
CA TYR A 145 2.59 2.24 -8.41
C TYR A 145 1.60 2.82 -7.41
N PHE A 146 0.36 2.39 -7.54
CA PHE A 146 -0.76 2.71 -6.67
C PHE A 146 -1.64 1.47 -6.54
N GLU A 147 -2.51 1.46 -5.53
CA GLU A 147 -3.60 0.49 -5.45
C GLU A 147 -4.89 1.18 -5.82
N ASP A 148 -5.72 0.52 -6.60
CA ASP A 148 -7.10 0.91 -6.86
C ASP A 148 -8.07 -0.19 -6.44
N TYR A 149 -9.31 0.21 -6.16
CA TYR A 149 -10.35 -0.72 -5.73
C TYR A 149 -11.74 -0.13 -5.98
N ILE A 150 -12.64 -0.93 -6.52
CA ILE A 150 -14.01 -0.51 -6.84
C ILE A 150 -14.98 -1.06 -5.80
N THR A 151 -15.80 -0.20 -5.20
CA THR A 151 -16.88 -0.62 -4.29
C THR A 151 -18.24 -0.22 -4.87
N TYR A 152 -19.06 -1.21 -5.22
CA TYR A 152 -20.46 -1.02 -5.60
C TYR A 152 -21.31 -0.94 -4.33
N PHE A 153 -21.59 0.28 -3.87
CA PHE A 153 -22.34 0.54 -2.66
C PHE A 153 -23.82 0.79 -2.97
N LEU A 154 -24.68 -0.15 -2.60
CA LEU A 154 -26.09 -0.17 -2.95
C LEU A 154 -26.93 -0.03 -1.66
N GLU A 155 -27.73 1.04 -1.61
CA GLU A 155 -28.57 1.37 -0.45
C GLU A 155 -30.04 0.97 -0.67
N GLY A 156 -30.46 0.82 -1.92
CA GLY A 156 -31.83 0.50 -2.26
C GLY A 156 -31.93 -0.29 -3.55
N LEU A 157 -32.65 -1.40 -3.50
CA LEU A 157 -32.87 -2.30 -4.62
C LEU A 157 -34.37 -2.57 -4.79
N ASP A 158 -34.81 -2.71 -6.04
CA ASP A 158 -36.14 -3.20 -6.40
C ASP A 158 -36.02 -4.60 -7.02
N GLY A 159 -37.07 -5.42 -6.83
CA GLY A 159 -37.11 -6.81 -7.31
C GLY A 159 -36.50 -7.87 -6.37
N VAL A 160 -35.90 -7.45 -5.26
CA VAL A 160 -35.38 -8.30 -4.16
C VAL A 160 -35.97 -7.85 -2.82
N SER A 161 -36.42 -8.80 -1.99
CA SER A 161 -36.89 -8.50 -0.63
C SER A 161 -35.82 -8.71 0.43
N LYS A 162 -34.91 -9.66 0.21
CA LYS A 162 -33.69 -9.87 1.01
C LYS A 162 -32.45 -9.80 0.11
N PRO A 163 -31.30 -9.28 0.59
CA PRO A 163 -30.07 -9.20 -0.20
C PRO A 163 -29.61 -10.55 -0.76
N LEU A 164 -29.78 -11.65 -0.02
CA LEU A 164 -29.40 -12.99 -0.49
C LEU A 164 -30.14 -13.45 -1.76
N GLU A 165 -31.31 -12.87 -2.07
CA GLU A 165 -32.00 -13.17 -3.33
C GLU A 165 -31.21 -12.70 -4.56
N LEU A 166 -30.22 -11.82 -4.38
CA LEU A 166 -29.34 -11.37 -5.46
C LEU A 166 -28.57 -12.53 -6.10
N PHE A 167 -28.17 -13.54 -5.32
CA PHE A 167 -27.46 -14.71 -5.85
C PHE A 167 -28.25 -15.48 -6.92
N GLU A 168 -29.58 -15.41 -6.87
CA GLU A 168 -30.47 -16.07 -7.84
C GLU A 168 -30.91 -15.13 -8.97
N LYS A 169 -30.96 -13.81 -8.71
CA LYS A 169 -31.61 -12.82 -9.58
C LYS A 169 -30.65 -11.89 -10.30
N ALA A 170 -29.38 -11.89 -9.92
CA ALA A 170 -28.34 -11.02 -10.46
C ALA A 170 -27.02 -11.78 -10.63
N ASP A 171 -26.21 -11.38 -11.61
CA ASP A 171 -24.88 -11.93 -11.82
C ASP A 171 -23.85 -11.11 -11.04
N ILE A 172 -23.70 -11.43 -9.76
CA ILE A 172 -22.80 -10.70 -8.85
C ILE A 172 -21.34 -10.93 -9.24
N ALA A 173 -21.00 -12.14 -9.67
CA ALA A 173 -19.64 -12.47 -10.08
C ALA A 173 -19.22 -11.65 -11.31
N ALA A 174 -20.10 -11.49 -12.29
CA ALA A 174 -19.84 -10.64 -13.45
C ALA A 174 -19.60 -9.18 -13.05
N LEU A 175 -20.33 -8.67 -12.05
CA LEU A 175 -20.13 -7.31 -11.55
C LEU A 175 -18.78 -7.17 -10.84
N ILE A 176 -18.43 -8.14 -9.99
CA ILE A 176 -17.19 -8.09 -9.20
C ILE A 176 -15.95 -8.23 -10.08
N LEU A 177 -16.01 -9.08 -11.11
CA LEU A 177 -14.89 -9.33 -12.01
C LEU A 177 -14.85 -8.37 -13.22
N GLY A 178 -15.81 -7.45 -13.35
CA GLY A 178 -15.89 -6.56 -14.51
C GLY A 178 -16.22 -7.26 -15.85
N GLU A 179 -16.57 -8.54 -15.81
CA GLU A 179 -16.77 -9.38 -17.00
C GLU A 179 -18.16 -9.17 -17.62
N ASN A 180 -18.22 -8.41 -18.70
CA ASN A 180 -19.47 -8.06 -19.40
C ASN A 180 -19.67 -8.75 -20.76
N GLU A 181 -18.67 -9.46 -21.28
CA GLU A 181 -18.74 -10.08 -22.62
C GLU A 181 -19.34 -11.48 -22.61
N HIS A 182 -18.92 -12.31 -21.66
CA HIS A 182 -19.26 -13.73 -21.61
C HIS A 182 -19.78 -14.11 -20.23
N LYS A 183 -20.75 -15.03 -20.21
CA LYS A 183 -21.23 -15.59 -18.95
C LYS A 183 -20.10 -16.38 -18.28
N LEU A 184 -19.79 -16.01 -17.04
CA LEU A 184 -18.81 -16.71 -16.22
C LEU A 184 -19.18 -18.18 -16.03
N SER A 185 -18.16 -19.03 -16.02
CA SER A 185 -18.33 -20.43 -15.66
C SER A 185 -18.75 -20.55 -14.18
N THR A 186 -19.51 -21.58 -13.84
CA THR A 186 -19.89 -21.83 -12.44
C THR A 186 -18.67 -21.97 -11.53
N MET A 187 -17.57 -22.56 -12.02
CA MET A 187 -16.33 -22.70 -11.25
C MET A 187 -15.66 -21.35 -10.96
N SER A 188 -15.81 -20.37 -11.86
CA SER A 188 -15.26 -19.01 -11.69
C SER A 188 -16.13 -18.16 -10.77
N SER A 189 -17.46 -18.34 -10.81
CA SER A 189 -18.39 -17.57 -9.97
C SER A 189 -18.48 -18.07 -8.52
N LEU A 190 -18.32 -19.38 -8.30
CA LEU A 190 -18.49 -20.03 -6.99
C LEU A 190 -17.66 -19.38 -5.86
N PRO A 191 -16.34 -19.15 -6.02
CA PRO A 191 -15.53 -18.55 -4.95
C PRO A 191 -16.07 -17.18 -4.48
N ILE A 192 -16.58 -16.39 -5.42
CA ILE A 192 -17.14 -15.06 -5.14
C ILE A 192 -18.48 -15.17 -4.41
N THR A 193 -19.34 -16.10 -4.85
CA THR A 193 -20.67 -16.25 -4.27
C THR A 193 -20.68 -17.00 -2.93
N ASP A 194 -19.66 -17.82 -2.67
CA ASP A 194 -19.53 -18.58 -1.42
C ASP A 194 -18.89 -17.76 -0.29
N ASN A 195 -18.16 -16.70 -0.61
CA ASN A 195 -17.48 -15.85 0.38
C ASN A 195 -18.21 -14.50 0.57
N TYR A 196 -19.33 -14.52 1.29
CA TYR A 196 -20.07 -13.32 1.66
C TYR A 196 -20.15 -13.15 3.19
N ILE A 197 -20.33 -11.91 3.62
CA ILE A 197 -20.54 -11.54 5.00
C ILE A 197 -21.92 -10.91 5.12
N GLN A 198 -22.68 -11.34 6.12
CA GLN A 198 -23.97 -10.78 6.46
C GLN A 198 -24.05 -10.61 7.98
N TYR A 199 -24.47 -9.44 8.45
CA TYR A 199 -24.63 -9.13 9.87
C TYR A 199 -26.11 -8.93 10.24
N TYR A 200 -26.87 -8.24 9.40
CA TYR A 200 -28.31 -8.13 9.48
C TYR A 200 -29.00 -8.83 8.29
N ASP A 201 -30.28 -9.18 8.46
CA ASP A 201 -31.05 -9.85 7.39
C ASP A 201 -31.19 -8.99 6.10
N ASP A 202 -30.92 -7.68 6.19
CA ASP A 202 -31.05 -6.68 5.13
C ASP A 202 -29.71 -6.10 4.65
N ASP A 203 -28.58 -6.53 5.19
CA ASP A 203 -27.24 -6.20 4.68
C ASP A 203 -26.57 -7.37 3.96
N LEU A 204 -25.53 -7.06 3.17
CA LEU A 204 -24.68 -8.05 2.51
C LEU A 204 -23.37 -7.39 2.08
N ALA A 205 -22.25 -8.01 2.37
CA ALA A 205 -20.94 -7.59 1.87
C ALA A 205 -20.27 -8.77 1.15
N ILE A 206 -19.85 -8.54 -0.09
CA ILE A 206 -19.05 -9.48 -0.87
C ILE A 206 -17.78 -8.72 -1.26
N ILE A 207 -16.64 -9.24 -0.87
CA ILE A 207 -15.33 -8.59 -0.99
C ILE A 207 -14.44 -9.56 -1.74
N ASP A 208 -13.82 -9.07 -2.82
CA ASP A 208 -12.85 -9.82 -3.64
C ASP A 208 -11.55 -9.02 -3.74
N TRP A 209 -10.61 -9.43 -4.59
CA TRP A 209 -9.30 -8.79 -4.73
C TRP A 209 -9.40 -7.40 -5.39
N ASN A 210 -10.24 -7.24 -6.43
CA ASN A 210 -10.32 -5.99 -7.22
C ASN A 210 -11.53 -5.12 -6.86
N SER A 211 -12.61 -5.73 -6.38
CA SER A 211 -13.84 -5.00 -6.12
C SER A 211 -14.73 -5.64 -5.06
N ALA A 212 -15.68 -4.86 -4.54
CA ALA A 212 -16.68 -5.31 -3.58
C ALA A 212 -18.08 -4.88 -3.98
N VAL A 213 -19.07 -5.69 -3.59
CA VAL A 213 -20.49 -5.34 -3.62
C VAL A 213 -20.99 -5.24 -2.18
N LEU A 214 -21.51 -4.07 -1.82
CA LEU A 214 -22.03 -3.78 -0.48
C LEU A 214 -23.51 -3.41 -0.60
N ILE A 215 -24.37 -4.16 0.07
CA ILE A 215 -25.78 -3.84 0.27
C ILE A 215 -25.92 -3.31 1.69
N GLU A 216 -26.20 -2.02 1.81
CA GLU A 216 -26.27 -1.34 3.11
C GLU A 216 -27.42 -0.31 3.11
N PRO A 217 -28.64 -0.74 3.49
CA PRO A 217 -29.83 0.11 3.45
C PRO A 217 -29.77 1.35 4.34
N SER A 218 -28.96 1.32 5.41
CA SER A 218 -28.81 2.47 6.31
C SER A 218 -27.94 3.57 5.71
N GLY A 219 -27.18 3.26 4.65
CA GLY A 219 -26.20 4.17 4.05
C GLY A 219 -24.92 4.33 4.90
N ASN A 220 -24.72 3.48 5.91
CA ASN A 220 -23.49 3.49 6.71
C ASN A 220 -22.26 3.12 5.86
N ARG A 221 -21.17 3.86 6.00
CA ARG A 221 -19.94 3.67 5.21
C ARG A 221 -18.86 2.88 5.94
N ASP A 222 -19.10 2.41 7.16
CA ASP A 222 -18.09 1.71 7.96
C ASP A 222 -17.39 0.57 7.19
N VAL A 223 -18.13 -0.25 6.43
CA VAL A 223 -17.57 -1.33 5.61
C VAL A 223 -16.68 -0.80 4.48
N ALA A 224 -17.14 0.23 3.77
CA ALA A 224 -16.35 0.87 2.70
C ALA A 224 -15.08 1.54 3.25
N ASP A 225 -15.16 2.15 4.43
CA ASP A 225 -14.01 2.76 5.11
C ASP A 225 -13.00 1.70 5.60
N VAL A 226 -13.45 0.49 5.96
CA VAL A 226 -12.56 -0.65 6.25
C VAL A 226 -11.86 -1.15 5.00
N ILE A 227 -12.57 -1.22 3.88
CA ILE A 227 -11.99 -1.62 2.59
C ILE A 227 -10.91 -0.62 2.19
N GLU A 228 -11.19 0.69 2.21
CA GLU A 228 -10.19 1.71 1.91
C GLU A 228 -9.00 1.63 2.87
N PHE A 229 -9.25 1.46 4.18
CA PHE A 229 -8.19 1.28 5.16
C PHE A 229 -7.29 0.09 4.82
N SER A 230 -7.90 -1.05 4.48
CA SER A 230 -7.18 -2.26 4.10
C SER A 230 -6.40 -2.06 2.80
N LEU A 231 -6.95 -1.30 1.84
CA LEU A 231 -6.26 -0.96 0.59
C LEU A 231 -4.98 -0.15 0.85
N THR A 232 -5.01 0.79 1.81
CA THR A 232 -3.78 1.52 2.19
C THR A 232 -2.71 0.62 2.80
N HIS A 233 -3.10 -0.45 3.50
CA HIS A 233 -2.15 -1.42 4.06
C HIS A 233 -1.57 -2.34 2.97
N LEU A 234 -2.38 -2.71 1.97
CA LEU A 234 -1.89 -3.42 0.79
C LEU A 234 -0.82 -2.60 0.06
N LEU A 235 -1.07 -1.30 -0.11
CA LEU A 235 -0.12 -0.37 -0.72
C LEU A 235 1.21 -0.33 0.05
N GLU A 236 1.17 -0.19 1.39
CA GLU A 236 2.38 -0.20 2.22
C GLU A 236 3.16 -1.52 2.09
N LEU A 237 2.46 -2.66 2.13
CA LEU A 237 3.07 -3.99 1.92
C LEU A 237 3.79 -4.07 0.57
N ARG A 238 3.15 -3.62 -0.51
CA ARG A 238 3.72 -3.60 -1.85
C ARG A 238 4.91 -2.65 -1.94
N TYR A 239 4.86 -1.51 -1.25
CA TYR A 239 5.99 -0.58 -1.18
C TYR A 239 7.20 -1.20 -0.47
N TYR A 240 6.99 -1.86 0.67
CA TYR A 240 8.07 -2.57 1.39
C TYR A 240 8.70 -3.67 0.54
N ASP A 241 7.88 -4.48 -0.16
CA ASP A 241 8.37 -5.53 -1.06
C ASP A 241 9.23 -4.95 -2.18
N TYR A 242 8.75 -3.89 -2.85
CA TYR A 242 9.48 -3.17 -3.89
C TYR A 242 10.81 -2.57 -3.38
N MET A 243 10.79 -1.92 -2.22
CA MET A 243 11.98 -1.31 -1.64
C MET A 243 13.06 -2.35 -1.31
N ILE A 244 12.66 -3.51 -0.78
CA ILE A 244 13.61 -4.58 -0.45
C ILE A 244 14.19 -5.22 -1.71
N ASP A 245 13.37 -5.43 -2.74
CA ASP A 245 13.86 -5.94 -4.03
C ASP A 245 14.94 -5.04 -4.61
N LYS A 246 14.68 -3.73 -4.64
CA LYS A 246 15.68 -2.74 -5.09
C LYS A 246 16.98 -2.82 -4.29
N LYS A 247 16.91 -3.05 -2.97
CA LYS A 247 18.10 -3.19 -2.11
C LYS A 247 18.84 -4.50 -2.34
N LEU A 248 18.12 -5.59 -2.61
CA LEU A 248 18.73 -6.86 -2.99
C LEU A 248 19.44 -6.74 -4.34
N ASP A 249 18.82 -6.09 -5.32
CA ASP A 249 19.43 -5.82 -6.63
C ASP A 249 20.71 -4.97 -6.50
N GLU A 250 20.66 -3.87 -5.71
CA GLU A 250 21.85 -3.05 -5.40
C GLU A 250 23.00 -3.89 -4.82
N LEU A 251 22.69 -4.86 -3.94
CA LEU A 251 23.70 -5.77 -3.39
C LEU A 251 24.22 -6.77 -4.42
N TYR A 252 23.35 -7.38 -5.23
CA TYR A 252 23.77 -8.32 -6.26
C TYR A 252 24.72 -7.67 -7.28
N ASP A 253 24.45 -6.43 -7.68
CA ASP A 253 25.32 -5.67 -8.59
C ASP A 253 26.71 -5.41 -7.99
N ILE A 254 26.79 -5.16 -6.69
CA ILE A 254 28.06 -5.00 -5.96
C ILE A 254 28.84 -6.32 -5.94
N ILE A 255 28.15 -7.45 -5.71
CA ILE A 255 28.76 -8.78 -5.66
C ILE A 255 29.32 -9.19 -7.03
N ASN A 256 28.56 -8.96 -8.10
CA ASN A 256 28.89 -9.43 -9.45
C ASN A 256 29.97 -8.59 -10.15
N GLY A 257 30.40 -7.47 -9.56
CA GLY A 257 31.65 -6.81 -9.94
C GLY A 257 31.60 -6.08 -11.28
N GLU A 258 30.48 -5.45 -11.63
CA GLU A 258 30.43 -4.54 -12.79
C GLU A 258 31.29 -3.28 -12.58
N ASN A 259 31.63 -2.93 -11.34
CA ASN A 259 32.56 -1.84 -11.00
C ASN A 259 33.97 -2.35 -10.64
N LYS A 260 34.79 -2.61 -11.66
CA LYS A 260 36.19 -3.11 -11.58
C LYS A 260 37.20 -2.20 -10.84
N GLY A 261 36.77 -1.13 -10.18
CA GLY A 261 37.66 -0.03 -9.75
C GLY A 261 37.97 0.13 -8.25
N LEU A 262 37.09 -0.23 -7.31
CA LEU A 262 37.23 0.31 -5.94
C LEU A 262 36.89 -0.65 -4.79
N LYS A 263 37.88 -1.43 -4.35
CA LYS A 263 37.86 -2.16 -3.06
C LYS A 263 37.61 -1.25 -1.83
N ARG A 264 37.81 0.07 -1.95
CA ARG A 264 37.60 1.05 -0.87
C ARG A 264 36.19 1.66 -0.86
N VAL A 265 35.47 1.67 -1.98
CA VAL A 265 34.07 2.15 -2.08
C VAL A 265 33.10 1.07 -1.60
N ILE A 266 33.43 -0.20 -1.85
CA ILE A 266 32.65 -1.36 -1.40
C ILE A 266 32.43 -1.32 0.12
N LYS A 267 33.44 -0.93 0.92
CA LYS A 267 33.33 -0.90 2.40
C LYS A 267 32.33 0.13 2.93
N THR A 268 32.36 1.36 2.43
CA THR A 268 31.50 2.45 2.93
C THR A 268 30.05 2.28 2.45
N HIS A 269 29.87 1.77 1.23
CA HIS A 269 28.55 1.53 0.65
C HIS A 269 27.86 0.34 1.33
N TYR A 270 28.62 -0.71 1.66
CA TYR A 270 28.13 -1.85 2.41
C TYR A 270 27.69 -1.49 3.85
N GLU A 271 28.52 -0.79 4.62
CA GLU A 271 28.18 -0.38 6.00
C GLU A 271 26.90 0.51 6.01
N LYS A 272 26.69 1.28 4.94
CA LYS A 272 25.47 2.05 4.71
C LYS A 272 24.26 1.16 4.41
N ILE A 273 24.37 0.21 3.47
CA ILE A 273 23.27 -0.71 3.13
C ILE A 273 22.86 -1.53 4.36
N ALA A 274 23.81 -2.11 5.11
CA ALA A 274 23.48 -2.89 6.30
C ALA A 274 22.73 -2.08 7.38
N ARG A 275 23.10 -0.81 7.54
CA ARG A 275 22.40 0.12 8.45
C ARG A 275 20.99 0.45 7.95
N GLU A 276 20.84 0.75 6.65
CA GLU A 276 19.54 0.99 6.03
C GLU A 276 18.63 -0.23 6.11
N SER A 277 19.14 -1.43 5.83
CA SER A 277 18.40 -2.70 5.97
C SER A 277 17.92 -2.93 7.40
N SER A 278 18.77 -2.64 8.40
CA SER A 278 18.39 -2.78 9.80
C SER A 278 17.29 -1.80 10.20
N GLN A 279 17.34 -0.56 9.71
CA GLN A 279 16.29 0.43 9.93
C GLN A 279 14.98 0.00 9.28
N ASN A 280 15.02 -0.40 8.00
CA ASN A 280 13.84 -0.85 7.26
C ASN A 280 13.21 -2.09 7.90
N TYR A 281 13.99 -2.98 8.50
CA TYR A 281 13.47 -4.13 9.25
C TYR A 281 12.69 -3.70 10.49
N VAL A 282 13.22 -2.74 11.25
CA VAL A 282 12.51 -2.17 12.41
C VAL A 282 11.22 -1.51 11.95
N ASP A 283 11.27 -0.69 10.90
CA ASP A 283 10.11 0.02 10.38
C ASP A 283 9.02 -0.95 9.87
N PHE A 284 9.41 -2.00 9.14
CA PHE A 284 8.49 -3.05 8.69
C PHE A 284 7.92 -3.88 9.85
N SER A 285 8.72 -4.18 10.86
CA SER A 285 8.26 -4.87 12.08
C SER A 285 7.26 -4.01 12.84
N ASP A 286 7.51 -2.71 12.96
CA ASP A 286 6.58 -1.75 13.57
C ASP A 286 5.29 -1.64 12.75
N PHE A 287 5.37 -1.58 11.42
CA PHE A 287 4.22 -1.63 10.53
C PHE A 287 3.40 -2.90 10.75
N THR A 288 4.04 -4.08 10.71
CA THR A 288 3.37 -5.37 10.94
C THR A 288 2.66 -5.40 12.30
N ALA A 289 3.34 -4.92 13.35
CA ALA A 289 2.75 -4.80 14.68
C ALA A 289 1.54 -3.82 14.70
N LYS A 290 1.59 -2.72 13.95
CA LYS A 290 0.44 -1.82 13.78
C LYS A 290 -0.72 -2.51 13.09
N VAL A 291 -0.50 -3.26 12.00
CA VAL A 291 -1.56 -4.00 11.29
C VAL A 291 -2.22 -5.02 12.21
N GLU A 292 -1.40 -5.81 12.93
CA GLU A 292 -1.90 -6.76 13.91
C GLU A 292 -2.67 -6.10 15.07
N ASN A 293 -2.24 -4.92 15.52
CA ASN A 293 -2.93 -4.19 16.58
C ASN A 293 -4.25 -3.57 16.08
N SER A 294 -4.31 -3.13 14.82
CA SER A 294 -5.54 -2.68 14.18
C SER A 294 -6.57 -3.82 14.15
N LEU A 295 -6.15 -5.04 13.84
CA LEU A 295 -6.95 -6.27 13.94
C LEU A 295 -7.49 -6.52 15.36
N LYS A 296 -6.65 -6.33 16.38
CA LYS A 296 -7.00 -6.61 17.79
C LYS A 296 -7.89 -5.55 18.44
N THR A 297 -7.95 -4.35 17.87
CA THR A 297 -8.56 -3.16 18.49
C THR A 297 -9.81 -2.68 17.75
N VAL A 298 -10.38 -3.48 16.85
CA VAL A 298 -11.66 -3.16 16.21
C VAL A 298 -12.77 -3.23 17.28
N GLY A 299 -13.49 -2.12 17.49
CA GLY A 299 -14.52 -2.02 18.53
C GLY A 299 -15.82 -2.76 18.20
N ASP A 300 -16.00 -3.14 16.94
CA ASP A 300 -17.19 -3.81 16.40
C ASP A 300 -16.82 -5.18 15.78
N PRO A 301 -17.41 -6.30 16.26
CA PRO A 301 -17.18 -7.63 15.70
C PRO A 301 -17.47 -7.76 14.19
N TYR A 302 -18.44 -7.02 13.66
CA TYR A 302 -18.79 -7.05 12.24
C TYR A 302 -17.68 -6.45 11.39
N VAL A 303 -17.23 -5.24 11.76
CA VAL A 303 -16.11 -4.55 11.12
C VAL A 303 -14.81 -5.34 11.22
N ALA A 304 -14.61 -6.07 12.33
CA ALA A 304 -13.46 -6.97 12.49
C ALA A 304 -13.52 -8.18 11.54
N THR A 305 -14.72 -8.61 11.16
CA THR A 305 -14.95 -9.70 10.20
C THR A 305 -14.70 -9.20 8.77
N VAL A 306 -15.21 -8.01 8.45
CA VAL A 306 -14.92 -7.32 7.17
C VAL A 306 -13.42 -7.14 6.98
N PHE A 307 -12.70 -6.60 7.98
CA PHE A 307 -11.26 -6.39 7.86
C PHE A 307 -10.51 -7.72 7.65
N ARG A 308 -10.91 -8.80 8.34
CA ARG A 308 -10.33 -10.13 8.12
C ARG A 308 -10.56 -10.63 6.70
N SER A 309 -11.77 -10.45 6.17
CA SER A 309 -12.05 -10.76 4.77
C SER A 309 -11.19 -9.93 3.82
N CYS A 310 -11.00 -8.63 4.07
CA CYS A 310 -10.08 -7.81 3.27
C CYS A 310 -8.63 -8.34 3.36
N ALA A 311 -8.13 -8.68 4.54
CA ALA A 311 -6.76 -9.18 4.72
C ALA A 311 -6.54 -10.53 4.00
N GLU A 312 -7.54 -11.41 4.01
CA GLU A 312 -7.53 -12.66 3.26
C GLU A 312 -7.56 -12.42 1.75
N GLN A 313 -8.50 -11.60 1.27
CA GLN A 313 -8.66 -11.30 -0.15
C GLN A 313 -7.44 -10.55 -0.70
N PHE A 314 -6.87 -9.60 0.04
CA PHE A 314 -5.65 -8.88 -0.36
C PHE A 314 -4.36 -9.68 -0.11
N ARG A 315 -4.49 -10.92 0.38
CA ARG A 315 -3.40 -11.86 0.67
C ARG A 315 -2.28 -11.25 1.50
N PHE A 316 -2.65 -10.55 2.57
CA PHE A 316 -1.67 -9.91 3.46
C PHE A 316 -0.60 -10.89 3.95
N ASP A 317 -1.00 -12.11 4.32
CA ASP A 317 -0.09 -13.16 4.78
C ASP A 317 0.98 -13.53 3.75
N ASP A 318 0.63 -13.57 2.46
CA ASP A 318 1.58 -13.90 1.40
C ASP A 318 2.61 -12.79 1.20
N TRP A 319 2.16 -11.53 1.27
CA TRP A 319 3.04 -10.37 1.28
C TRP A 319 3.98 -10.39 2.48
N TYR A 320 3.45 -10.58 3.70
CA TYR A 320 4.27 -10.67 4.91
C TYR A 320 5.35 -11.74 4.80
N GLN A 321 4.99 -12.94 4.32
CA GLN A 321 5.94 -14.02 4.14
C GLN A 321 6.97 -13.72 3.05
N SER A 322 6.57 -13.10 1.94
CA SER A 322 7.50 -12.67 0.87
C SER A 322 8.53 -11.68 1.40
N ILE A 323 8.07 -10.59 2.00
CA ILE A 323 8.88 -9.52 2.55
C ILE A 323 9.84 -10.06 3.62
N SER A 324 9.32 -10.90 4.55
CA SER A 324 10.13 -11.52 5.59
C SER A 324 11.25 -12.41 5.02
N ARG A 325 10.97 -13.21 3.98
CA ARG A 325 11.99 -14.02 3.31
C ARG A 325 13.04 -13.14 2.65
N LYS A 326 12.64 -12.12 1.90
CA LYS A 326 13.55 -11.18 1.22
C LYS A 326 14.44 -10.44 2.21
N MET A 327 13.86 -9.97 3.32
CA MET A 327 14.60 -9.31 4.40
C MET A 327 15.59 -10.24 5.10
N ASN A 328 15.23 -11.50 5.34
CA ASN A 328 16.15 -12.49 5.87
C ASN A 328 17.31 -12.76 4.90
N THR A 329 17.05 -12.83 3.59
CA THR A 329 18.09 -12.94 2.56
C THR A 329 19.02 -11.71 2.59
N LEU A 330 18.44 -10.51 2.65
CA LEU A 330 19.18 -9.24 2.76
C LEU A 330 20.10 -9.26 3.99
N PHE A 331 19.57 -9.67 5.15
CA PHE A 331 20.35 -9.81 6.38
C PHE A 331 21.47 -10.86 6.25
N GLN A 332 21.20 -12.04 5.69
CA GLN A 332 22.22 -13.08 5.49
C GLN A 332 23.36 -12.64 4.57
N ILE A 333 23.02 -12.01 3.44
CA ILE A 333 24.02 -11.44 2.52
C ILE A 333 24.86 -10.42 3.28
N THR A 334 24.23 -9.53 4.06
CA THR A 334 25.01 -8.57 4.84
C THR A 334 25.93 -9.28 5.82
N GLN A 335 25.49 -10.26 6.60
CA GLN A 335 26.36 -10.96 7.55
C GLN A 335 27.59 -11.62 6.90
N ILE A 336 27.45 -12.23 5.72
CA ILE A 336 28.58 -12.81 4.97
C ILE A 336 29.66 -11.75 4.72
N PHE A 337 29.27 -10.59 4.22
CA PHE A 337 30.19 -9.48 3.94
C PHE A 337 30.81 -8.85 5.20
N GLN A 338 30.09 -8.81 6.32
CA GLN A 338 30.66 -8.35 7.59
C GLN A 338 31.78 -9.27 8.07
N GLY A 339 31.62 -10.58 7.86
CA GLY A 339 32.67 -11.59 8.12
C GLY A 339 33.91 -11.34 7.27
N GLU A 340 33.75 -11.12 5.96
CA GLU A 340 34.87 -10.83 5.05
C GLU A 340 35.61 -9.53 5.41
N ILE A 341 34.89 -8.46 5.75
CA ILE A 341 35.51 -7.19 6.18
C ILE A 341 36.31 -7.37 7.47
N THR A 342 35.82 -8.18 8.40
CA THR A 342 36.52 -8.48 9.66
C THR A 342 37.78 -9.29 9.39
N ALA A 343 37.71 -10.29 8.51
CA ALA A 343 38.86 -11.08 8.07
C ALA A 343 39.92 -10.20 7.38
N ILE A 344 39.52 -9.28 6.50
CA ILE A 344 40.44 -8.32 5.86
C ILE A 344 41.11 -7.41 6.90
N ARG A 345 40.36 -6.90 7.90
CA ARG A 345 40.95 -6.08 8.98
C ARG A 345 41.97 -6.89 9.79
N SER A 346 41.67 -8.16 10.07
CA SER A 346 42.59 -9.07 10.75
C SER A 346 43.86 -9.31 9.93
N HIS A 347 43.73 -9.59 8.63
CA HIS A 347 44.90 -9.76 7.75
C HIS A 347 45.71 -8.48 7.59
N LEU A 348 45.08 -7.31 7.57
CA LEU A 348 45.79 -6.03 7.50
C LEU A 348 46.56 -5.78 8.80
N LEU A 349 45.98 -6.10 9.96
CA LEU A 349 46.69 -6.09 11.25
C LEU A 349 47.85 -7.08 11.25
N GLU A 350 47.65 -8.29 10.73
CA GLU A 350 48.69 -9.31 10.59
C GLU A 350 49.85 -8.82 9.71
N ILE A 351 49.56 -8.23 8.55
CA ILE A 351 50.56 -7.64 7.66
C ILE A 351 51.30 -6.49 8.36
N ILE A 352 50.59 -5.62 9.08
CA ILE A 352 51.20 -4.53 9.86
C ILE A 352 52.15 -5.12 10.92
N ILE A 353 51.73 -6.15 11.65
CA ILE A 353 52.57 -6.83 12.67
C ILE A 353 53.82 -7.44 12.01
N ILE A 354 53.67 -8.16 10.89
CA ILE A 354 54.78 -8.75 10.15
C ILE A 354 55.76 -7.66 9.67
N LEU A 355 55.26 -6.54 9.15
CA LEU A 355 56.09 -5.42 8.72
C LEU A 355 56.84 -4.76 9.88
N LEU A 356 56.18 -4.57 11.03
CA LEU A 356 56.81 -4.02 12.24
C LEU A 356 57.95 -4.94 12.73
N ILE A 357 57.72 -6.25 12.79
CA ILE A 357 58.73 -7.24 13.17
C ILE A 357 59.90 -7.24 12.18
N ALA A 358 59.61 -7.23 10.88
CA ALA A 358 60.65 -7.20 9.84
C ALA A 358 61.51 -5.94 9.95
N LEU A 359 60.89 -4.77 10.20
CA LEU A 359 61.60 -3.50 10.36
C LEU A 359 62.53 -3.50 11.57
N GLU A 360 62.15 -4.16 12.66
CA GLU A 360 62.98 -4.31 13.87
C GLU A 360 64.12 -5.33 13.69
N LEU A 361 63.85 -6.45 13.03
CA LEU A 361 64.81 -7.55 12.87
C LEU A 361 65.86 -7.31 11.78
N ILE A 362 65.55 -6.55 10.72
CA ILE A 362 66.51 -6.28 9.64
C ILE A 362 67.77 -5.55 10.15
N PRO A 363 67.68 -4.45 10.92
CA PRO A 363 68.84 -3.78 11.51
C PRO A 363 69.64 -4.68 12.45
N LEU A 364 68.94 -5.49 13.26
CA LEU A 364 69.56 -6.43 14.20
C LEU A 364 70.35 -7.53 13.45
N GLY A 365 69.77 -8.06 12.37
CA GLY A 365 70.42 -9.04 11.51
C GLY A 365 71.65 -8.47 10.79
N TRP A 366 71.58 -7.21 10.35
CA TRP A 366 72.73 -6.51 9.77
C TRP A 366 73.87 -6.36 10.78
N GLN A 367 73.56 -5.93 12.01
CA GLN A 367 74.57 -5.82 13.08
C GLN A 367 75.22 -7.17 13.43
N LEU A 368 74.45 -8.25 13.44
CA LEU A 368 74.96 -9.61 13.64
C LEU A 368 75.85 -10.06 12.47
N MET A 369 75.48 -9.73 11.24
CA MET A 369 76.26 -10.09 10.06
C MET A 369 77.60 -9.35 10.01
N ASP A 370 77.62 -8.07 10.37
CA ASP A 370 78.84 -7.26 10.51
C ASP A 370 79.76 -7.79 11.64
N TYR A 371 79.17 -8.41 12.68
CA TYR A 371 79.92 -9.03 13.78
C TYR A 371 80.57 -10.37 13.38
N PHE A 372 79.90 -11.20 12.57
CA PHE A 372 80.40 -12.52 12.17
C PHE A 372 81.23 -12.51 10.87
N PHE A 373 81.01 -11.56 9.97
CA PHE A 373 81.77 -11.37 8.72
C PHE A 373 82.30 -9.94 8.62
N PRO A 374 83.26 -9.56 9.48
CA PRO A 374 83.96 -8.28 9.32
C PRO A 374 84.69 -8.27 7.98
N ARG A 375 84.45 -7.25 7.17
CA ARG A 375 85.13 -7.06 5.88
C ARG A 375 86.63 -6.84 6.03
#